data_AF-A0A7S1FMT3-F1
#
_entry.id   AF-A0A7S1FMT3-F1
#
_cell.length_a   1.000
_cell.length_b   1.000
_cell.length_c   1.000
_cell.angle_alpha   90.00
_cell.angle_beta   90.00
_cell.angle_gamma   90.00
#
_symmetry.space_group_name_H-M   'P 1'
#
loop_
_entity.id
_entity.type
_entity.pdbx_description
1 polymer ?
#
loop_
_entity_poly.entity_id
_entity_poly.type
_entity_poly.pdbx_seq_one_letter_code
_entity_poly.pdbx_strand_id
1 'polypeptide(L)'
;MMKSNMRFFTVLSLPFFAIAVRRDGLAFVTSASRPRTSSPSFTAAAATKHGEESCFLPLKQLDEEYITPRIVRVAGMYPGLTVSEFYGPSSDDAAETGQWTYDFSDPDGPQMGTVAFEGSPLVAATVDPVAVVCEHTSIGIPMPDILAEPVDVISLIDRSDKSFDERKFLVTSTGPDSEISIGAYTSKKDMPEGSEIVGRVIMVQIPWLPCMQKKKSGFMEDDALY
;
A
#
# COMPACT_ATOMS: atom_id res chain seq x y z
N MET A 1 58.17 -12.02 38.37
CA MET A 1 58.58 -11.96 36.96
C MET A 1 57.39 -11.41 36.17
N MET A 2 57.29 -10.09 35.88
CA MET A 2 57.81 -9.37 34.69
C MET A 2 57.55 -10.16 33.38
N LYS A 3 56.81 -9.72 32.33
CA LYS A 3 56.49 -8.42 31.70
C LYS A 3 55.10 -8.52 31.01
N SER A 4 54.15 -7.59 31.16
CA SER A 4 53.88 -6.38 30.35
C SER A 4 54.04 -6.53 28.82
N ASN A 5 52.93 -6.34 28.08
CA ASN A 5 52.92 -5.63 26.79
C ASN A 5 51.54 -5.02 26.51
N MET A 6 51.46 -3.72 26.78
CA MET A 6 50.41 -2.78 26.44
C MET A 6 50.69 -2.24 25.03
N ARG A 7 49.69 -2.10 24.16
CA ARG A 7 49.80 -1.32 22.92
C ARG A 7 48.77 -0.19 22.91
N PHE A 8 49.32 1.02 22.94
CA PHE A 8 48.71 2.32 22.68
C PHE A 8 48.63 2.56 21.16
N PHE A 9 47.55 3.19 20.69
CA PHE A 9 47.52 4.11 19.54
C PHE A 9 46.39 5.12 19.84
N THR A 10 46.69 6.27 20.43
CA THR A 10 47.10 7.55 19.83
C THR A 10 45.97 8.24 19.04
N VAL A 11 45.34 9.17 19.74
CA VAL A 11 44.52 10.27 19.23
C VAL A 11 45.45 11.29 18.56
N LEU A 12 45.08 11.80 17.38
CA LEU A 12 45.68 13.01 16.81
C LEU A 12 44.59 14.04 16.53
N SER A 13 44.86 15.24 17.02
CA SER A 13 44.02 16.43 17.06
C SER A 13 44.76 17.57 16.37
N LEU A 14 44.09 18.20 15.37
CA LEU A 14 44.15 19.62 14.94
C LEU A 14 45.50 20.18 14.39
N PRO A 15 45.55 21.27 13.56
CA PRO A 15 44.67 22.45 13.60
C PRO A 15 44.28 23.14 12.26
N PHE A 16 43.44 24.16 12.45
CA PHE A 16 43.03 25.29 11.60
C PHE A 16 44.06 25.86 10.59
N PHE A 17 43.55 26.35 9.45
CA PHE A 17 44.00 27.61 8.84
C PHE A 17 42.83 28.39 8.23
N ALA A 18 42.90 29.71 8.37
CA ALA A 18 41.87 30.70 8.03
C ALA A 18 42.09 31.34 6.64
N ILE A 19 40.96 31.72 6.03
CA ILE A 19 40.63 32.96 5.29
C ILE A 19 41.67 33.59 4.34
N ALA A 20 41.29 33.75 3.07
CA ALA A 20 41.61 34.95 2.28
C ALA A 20 40.47 35.32 1.32
N VAL A 21 40.03 36.58 1.42
CA VAL A 21 39.07 37.30 0.57
C VAL A 21 39.85 38.17 -0.43
N ARG A 22 39.42 38.20 -1.71
CA ARG A 22 39.41 39.36 -2.65
C ARG A 22 38.84 38.88 -3.99
N ARG A 23 37.68 39.32 -4.47
CA ARG A 23 37.25 40.61 -5.07
C ARG A 23 37.96 41.03 -6.37
N ASP A 24 37.11 41.07 -7.40
CA ASP A 24 37.07 41.88 -8.63
C ASP A 24 37.89 41.47 -9.86
N GLY A 25 37.14 41.11 -10.90
CA GLY A 25 37.58 40.96 -12.29
C GLY A 25 36.37 40.71 -13.19
N LEU A 26 35.78 41.80 -13.70
CA LEU A 26 34.72 41.78 -14.72
C LEU A 26 35.15 40.95 -15.94
N ALA A 27 34.27 40.03 -16.37
CA ALA A 27 34.20 39.56 -17.74
C ALA A 27 32.73 39.44 -18.16
N PHE A 28 32.32 40.37 -19.02
CA PHE A 28 31.05 40.38 -19.73
C PHE A 28 31.15 39.41 -20.90
N VAL A 29 30.47 38.27 -20.84
CA VAL A 29 30.30 37.36 -21.98
C VAL A 29 28.86 36.83 -22.00
N THR A 30 28.10 37.46 -22.90
CA THR A 30 26.99 36.94 -23.72
C THR A 30 26.06 35.90 -23.12
N SER A 31 24.81 36.33 -22.90
CA SER A 31 23.57 35.56 -23.02
C SER A 31 23.71 34.33 -23.93
N ALA A 32 24.03 33.18 -23.34
CA ALA A 32 23.81 31.89 -23.95
C ALA A 32 22.31 31.61 -23.88
N SER A 33 21.63 31.76 -25.02
CA SER A 33 20.25 31.35 -25.20
C SER A 33 20.09 29.91 -24.76
N ARG A 34 19.35 29.66 -23.67
CA ARG A 34 18.86 28.32 -23.37
C ARG A 34 18.11 27.82 -24.61
N PRO A 35 18.34 26.60 -25.09
CA PRO A 35 17.47 26.03 -26.10
C PRO A 35 16.07 26.01 -25.50
N ARG A 36 15.17 26.85 -26.04
CA ARG A 36 13.75 26.70 -25.83
C ARG A 36 13.44 25.29 -26.30
N THR A 37 13.17 24.38 -25.37
CA THR A 37 12.38 23.19 -25.67
C THR A 37 11.16 23.69 -26.40
N SER A 38 11.12 23.45 -27.71
CA SER A 38 9.94 23.71 -28.52
C SER A 38 8.83 22.90 -27.87
N SER A 39 7.93 23.59 -27.19
CA SER A 39 6.64 23.03 -26.82
C SER A 39 6.11 22.36 -28.09
N PRO A 40 5.69 21.08 -28.05
CA PRO A 40 5.04 20.49 -29.21
C PRO A 40 3.92 21.45 -29.58
N SER A 41 4.00 22.05 -30.78
CA SER A 41 2.91 22.83 -31.29
C SER A 41 1.78 21.83 -31.52
N PHE A 42 0.91 21.70 -30.52
CA PHE A 42 -0.41 21.18 -30.75
C PHE A 42 -0.97 22.07 -31.86
N THR A 43 -0.98 21.57 -33.09
CA THR A 43 -1.97 22.01 -34.06
C THR A 43 -3.29 21.79 -33.37
N ALA A 44 -3.84 22.86 -32.81
CA ALA A 44 -5.15 22.85 -32.21
C ALA A 44 -6.09 22.40 -33.33
N ALA A 45 -6.41 21.11 -33.35
CA ALA A 45 -7.56 20.65 -34.09
C ALA A 45 -8.72 21.55 -33.66
N ALA A 46 -9.55 21.96 -34.61
CA ALA A 46 -10.71 22.82 -34.38
C ALA A 46 -11.81 22.08 -33.58
N ALA A 47 -11.44 21.54 -32.43
CA ALA A 47 -12.30 20.91 -31.46
C ALA A 47 -12.88 22.01 -30.59
N THR A 48 -14.19 21.99 -30.41
CA THR A 48 -14.91 22.89 -29.52
C THR A 48 -14.56 22.58 -28.07
N LYS A 49 -14.48 23.62 -27.23
CA LYS A 49 -14.18 23.46 -25.81
C LYS A 49 -15.44 23.18 -25.01
N HIS A 50 -15.26 22.73 -23.76
CA HIS A 50 -16.35 22.71 -22.79
C HIS A 50 -17.01 24.10 -22.70
N GLY A 51 -18.32 24.16 -22.95
CA GLY A 51 -19.08 25.41 -22.97
C GLY A 51 -19.22 26.07 -24.35
N GLU A 52 -18.67 25.49 -25.42
CA GLU A 52 -18.81 25.98 -26.80
C GLU A 52 -19.66 25.02 -27.67
N GLU A 53 -20.59 25.57 -28.45
CA GLU A 53 -21.39 24.96 -29.56
C GLU A 53 -22.03 23.57 -29.38
N SER A 54 -22.06 23.02 -28.16
CA SER A 54 -22.58 21.69 -27.77
C SER A 54 -21.49 20.63 -27.64
N CYS A 55 -20.99 20.47 -26.40
CA CYS A 55 -20.64 19.22 -25.74
C CYS A 55 -20.42 19.52 -24.24
N PHE A 56 -21.37 19.14 -23.37
CA PHE A 56 -21.11 19.14 -21.93
C PHE A 56 -20.14 18.01 -21.61
N LEU A 57 -18.98 18.35 -21.06
CA LEU A 57 -18.03 17.37 -20.56
C LEU A 57 -18.57 16.95 -19.18
N PRO A 58 -18.89 15.67 -18.94
CA PRO A 58 -19.28 15.24 -17.61
C PRO A 58 -18.11 15.47 -16.67
N LEU A 59 -18.30 16.35 -15.69
CA LEU A 59 -17.34 16.63 -14.64
C LEU A 59 -17.80 15.97 -13.35
N LYS A 60 -16.88 15.28 -12.67
CA LYS A 60 -17.05 14.84 -11.30
C LYS A 60 -15.92 15.42 -10.47
N GLN A 61 -16.26 16.34 -9.57
CA GLN A 61 -15.35 16.82 -8.55
C GLN A 61 -15.51 15.92 -7.32
N LEU A 62 -14.40 15.61 -6.66
CA LEU A 62 -14.43 14.92 -5.37
C LEU A 62 -14.79 15.92 -4.27
N ASP A 63 -15.56 15.46 -3.28
CA ASP A 63 -15.84 16.24 -2.08
C ASP A 63 -14.56 16.38 -1.24
N GLU A 64 -14.43 17.46 -0.46
CA GLU A 64 -13.25 17.71 0.39
C GLU A 64 -13.03 16.60 1.44
N GLU A 65 -14.12 16.01 1.92
CA GLU A 65 -14.12 14.91 2.89
C GLU A 65 -14.08 13.53 2.21
N TYR A 66 -13.98 13.47 0.88
CA TYR A 66 -13.97 12.20 0.15
C TYR A 66 -12.71 11.40 0.50
N ILE A 67 -12.91 10.21 1.08
CA ILE A 67 -11.81 9.26 1.29
C ILE A 67 -11.66 8.46 0.00
N THR A 68 -10.54 8.65 -0.68
CA THR A 68 -10.26 7.93 -1.92
C THR A 68 -9.96 6.45 -1.65
N PRO A 69 -10.36 5.52 -2.54
CA PRO A 69 -9.94 4.14 -2.48
C PRO A 69 -8.41 4.02 -2.40
N ARG A 70 -7.93 3.06 -1.62
CA ARG A 70 -6.49 2.85 -1.45
C ARG A 70 -6.01 1.71 -2.33
N ILE A 71 -5.00 1.99 -3.15
CA ILE A 71 -4.34 0.97 -3.97
C ILE A 71 -3.23 0.35 -3.12
N VAL A 72 -3.26 -0.98 -3.00
CA VAL A 72 -2.34 -1.75 -2.15
C VAL A 72 -1.71 -2.86 -2.96
N ARG A 73 -0.42 -3.09 -2.76
CA ARG A 73 0.32 -4.15 -3.46
C ARG A 73 0.07 -5.51 -2.83
N VAL A 74 -0.05 -6.53 -3.67
CA VAL A 74 -0.25 -7.92 -3.26
C VAL A 74 1.09 -8.57 -2.98
N ALA A 75 1.26 -9.14 -1.78
CA ALA A 75 2.46 -9.89 -1.42
C ALA A 75 2.48 -11.31 -1.99
N GLY A 76 1.32 -11.95 -2.07
CA GLY A 76 1.20 -13.30 -2.62
C GLY A 76 -0.04 -14.02 -2.12
N MET A 77 0.02 -15.36 -2.16
CA MET A 77 -1.09 -16.24 -1.82
C MET A 77 -0.86 -16.94 -0.48
N TYR A 78 -1.89 -17.00 0.34
CA TYR A 78 -1.92 -17.74 1.61
C TYR A 78 -2.94 -18.88 1.51
N PRO A 79 -2.59 -20.11 1.94
CA PRO A 79 -1.37 -20.52 2.64
C PRO A 79 -0.12 -20.62 1.74
N GLY A 80 1.06 -20.71 2.35
CA GLY A 80 2.35 -20.84 1.65
C GLY A 80 3.16 -19.54 1.48
N LEU A 81 2.61 -18.38 1.83
CA LEU A 81 3.33 -17.10 1.76
C LEU A 81 4.47 -17.05 2.78
N THR A 82 5.68 -16.75 2.33
CA THR A 82 6.84 -16.58 3.22
C THR A 82 6.92 -15.17 3.81
N VAL A 83 7.63 -15.02 4.93
CA VAL A 83 7.89 -13.69 5.53
C VAL A 83 8.64 -12.76 4.56
N SER A 84 9.59 -13.29 3.78
CA SER A 84 10.33 -12.49 2.79
C SER A 84 9.41 -11.95 1.70
N GLU A 85 8.46 -12.75 1.20
CA GLU A 85 7.48 -12.31 0.21
C GLU A 85 6.47 -11.32 0.82
N PHE A 86 6.05 -11.56 2.07
CA PHE A 86 5.17 -10.67 2.81
C PHE A 86 5.74 -9.25 2.99
N TYR A 87 7.05 -9.13 3.19
CA TYR A 87 7.75 -7.84 3.27
C TYR A 87 8.27 -7.33 1.91
N GLY A 88 8.14 -8.11 0.84
CA GLY A 88 8.65 -7.77 -0.49
C GLY A 88 8.03 -6.50 -1.09
N PRO A 89 6.69 -6.33 -1.08
CA PRO A 89 6.07 -5.11 -1.61
C PRO A 89 6.33 -3.89 -0.72
N SER A 90 6.63 -2.75 -1.33
CA SER A 90 6.56 -1.47 -0.63
C SER A 90 5.11 -1.00 -0.48
N SER A 91 4.85 -0.26 0.58
CA SER A 91 3.56 0.40 0.82
C SER A 91 3.66 1.88 0.50
N ASP A 92 2.56 2.46 0.03
CA ASP A 92 2.41 3.90 -0.17
C ASP A 92 1.48 4.49 0.89
N ASP A 93 1.70 5.75 1.25
CA ASP A 93 0.86 6.47 2.22
C ASP A 93 -0.57 6.63 1.68
N ALA A 94 -1.54 6.78 2.59
CA ALA A 94 -2.90 7.13 2.20
C ALA A 94 -2.91 8.55 1.60
N ALA A 95 -3.67 8.74 0.52
CA ALA A 95 -3.88 10.08 -0.01
C ALA A 95 -4.68 10.96 0.97
N GLU A 96 -4.41 12.25 0.93
CA GLU A 96 -5.20 13.25 1.63
C GLU A 96 -6.67 13.22 1.16
N THR A 97 -7.60 13.63 2.02
CA THR A 97 -9.03 13.66 1.68
C THR A 97 -9.29 14.61 0.51
N GLY A 98 -10.20 14.21 -0.37
CA GLY A 98 -10.49 14.92 -1.62
C GLY A 98 -9.40 14.81 -2.71
N GLN A 99 -8.30 14.10 -2.44
CA GLN A 99 -7.22 13.88 -3.42
C GLN A 99 -7.28 12.49 -4.06
N TRP A 100 -6.55 12.36 -5.17
CA TRP A 100 -6.39 11.11 -5.90
C TRP A 100 -5.12 10.38 -5.46
N THR A 101 -5.19 9.05 -5.51
CA THR A 101 -4.01 8.19 -5.50
C THR A 101 -3.80 7.67 -6.91
N TYR A 102 -2.53 7.59 -7.33
CA TYR A 102 -2.15 7.04 -8.62
C TYR A 102 -1.27 5.82 -8.40
N ASP A 103 -1.48 4.79 -9.20
CA ASP A 103 -0.60 3.64 -9.32
C ASP A 103 -0.14 3.57 -10.78
N PHE A 104 1.18 3.56 -10.97
CA PHE A 104 1.79 3.46 -12.28
C PHE A 104 2.57 2.16 -12.31
N SER A 105 2.16 1.24 -13.18
CA SER A 105 2.88 0.00 -13.38
C SER A 105 4.27 0.29 -13.92
N ASP A 106 5.29 -0.08 -13.15
CA ASP A 106 6.67 -0.08 -13.61
C ASP A 106 6.88 -1.29 -14.53
N PRO A 107 7.19 -1.11 -15.82
CA PRO A 107 7.42 -2.22 -16.74
C PRO A 107 8.63 -3.08 -16.36
N ASP A 108 9.61 -2.51 -15.66
CA ASP A 108 10.83 -3.20 -15.23
C ASP A 108 10.74 -3.69 -13.77
N GLY A 109 9.67 -3.31 -13.06
CA GLY A 109 9.40 -3.72 -11.69
C GLY A 109 8.81 -5.13 -11.58
N PRO A 110 9.00 -5.81 -10.43
CA PRO A 110 8.31 -7.06 -10.17
C PRO A 110 6.80 -6.81 -10.23
N GLN A 111 6.09 -7.55 -11.09
CA GLN A 111 4.65 -7.44 -11.33
C GLN A 111 3.84 -8.05 -10.16
N MET A 112 4.14 -7.61 -8.94
CA MET A 112 3.37 -7.90 -7.75
C MET A 112 2.07 -7.09 -7.90
N GLY A 113 0.99 -7.74 -8.33
CA GLY A 113 -0.25 -7.05 -8.71
C GLY A 113 -0.78 -6.11 -7.62
N THR A 114 -1.63 -5.16 -8.01
CA THR A 114 -2.27 -4.23 -7.09
C THR A 114 -3.76 -4.48 -6.97
N VAL A 115 -4.33 -4.14 -5.82
CA VAL A 115 -5.77 -4.21 -5.54
C VAL A 115 -6.23 -2.89 -4.93
N ALA A 116 -7.43 -2.46 -5.33
CA ALA A 116 -8.07 -1.28 -4.75
C ALA A 116 -9.00 -1.70 -3.60
N PHE A 117 -8.72 -1.19 -2.40
CA PHE A 117 -9.61 -1.26 -1.26
C PHE A 117 -10.51 -0.03 -1.21
N GLU A 118 -11.71 -0.20 -0.66
CA GLU A 118 -12.69 0.88 -0.56
C GLU A 118 -12.17 2.08 0.25
N GLY A 119 -12.66 3.27 -0.10
CA GLY A 119 -12.39 4.48 0.65
C GLY A 119 -13.14 4.49 1.98
N SER A 120 -12.52 4.00 3.04
CA SER A 120 -13.07 4.01 4.39
C SER A 120 -12.05 4.54 5.40
N PRO A 121 -12.50 5.10 6.55
CA PRO A 121 -11.58 5.53 7.61
C PRO A 121 -10.66 4.43 8.10
N LEU A 122 -11.14 3.18 8.10
CA LEU A 122 -10.36 2.01 8.51
C LEU A 122 -9.18 1.73 7.57
N VAL A 123 -9.41 1.78 6.26
CA VAL A 123 -8.37 1.57 5.23
C VAL A 123 -7.41 2.75 5.18
N ALA A 124 -7.93 3.97 5.32
CA ALA A 124 -7.11 5.19 5.34
C ALA A 124 -6.17 5.25 6.56
N ALA A 125 -6.61 4.76 7.73
CA ALA A 125 -5.81 4.75 8.95
C ALA A 125 -4.73 3.65 9.01
N THR A 126 -4.70 2.72 8.04
CA THR A 126 -3.70 1.65 7.98
C THR A 126 -2.32 2.26 7.66
N VAL A 127 -1.30 2.01 8.48
CA VAL A 127 -0.02 2.72 8.31
C VAL A 127 0.83 2.04 7.24
N ASP A 128 1.01 0.73 7.33
CA ASP A 128 1.85 -0.06 6.41
C ASP A 128 1.01 -1.18 5.75
N PRO A 129 0.15 -0.85 4.77
CA PRO A 129 -0.76 -1.81 4.15
C PRO A 129 -0.05 -2.79 3.23
N VAL A 130 -0.47 -4.05 3.29
CA VAL A 130 -0.16 -5.08 2.30
C VAL A 130 -1.39 -5.94 2.05
N ALA A 131 -1.58 -6.36 0.80
CA ALA A 131 -2.67 -7.26 0.43
C ALA A 131 -2.15 -8.70 0.35
N VAL A 132 -2.93 -9.65 0.85
CA VAL A 132 -2.67 -11.09 0.71
C VAL A 132 -3.92 -11.76 0.15
N VAL A 133 -3.75 -12.56 -0.90
CA VAL A 133 -4.84 -13.39 -1.44
C VAL A 133 -4.91 -14.64 -0.58
N CYS A 134 -5.99 -14.80 0.16
CA CYS A 134 -6.19 -15.93 1.05
C CYS A 134 -7.24 -16.87 0.48
N GLU A 135 -7.02 -18.17 0.61
CA GLU A 135 -8.11 -19.13 0.52
C GLU A 135 -9.04 -18.95 1.74
N HIS A 136 -10.34 -18.77 1.53
CA HIS A 136 -11.27 -18.46 2.63
C HIS A 136 -11.32 -19.53 3.73
N THR A 137 -11.19 -20.81 3.36
CA THR A 137 -11.15 -21.95 4.28
C THR A 137 -9.93 -21.91 5.19
N SER A 138 -8.79 -21.50 4.65
CA SER A 138 -7.52 -21.41 5.38
C SER A 138 -7.50 -20.31 6.45
N ILE A 139 -8.39 -19.32 6.38
CA ILE A 139 -8.60 -18.30 7.41
C ILE A 139 -9.95 -18.42 8.14
N GLY A 140 -10.67 -19.53 7.92
CA GLY A 140 -11.89 -19.87 8.65
C GLY A 140 -13.09 -18.95 8.36
N ILE A 141 -13.14 -18.30 7.19
CA ILE A 141 -14.32 -17.53 6.78
C ILE A 141 -15.39 -18.53 6.33
N PRO A 142 -16.59 -18.56 6.93
CA PRO A 142 -17.65 -19.45 6.46
C PRO A 142 -18.21 -18.97 5.12
N MET A 143 -18.31 -19.87 4.15
CA MET A 143 -18.97 -19.63 2.87
C MET A 143 -20.17 -20.57 2.69
N PRO A 144 -21.15 -20.24 1.84
CA PRO A 144 -22.30 -21.10 1.58
C PRO A 144 -21.89 -22.50 1.06
N ASP A 145 -22.45 -23.56 1.63
CA ASP A 145 -22.17 -24.97 1.30
C ASP A 145 -22.43 -25.36 -0.17
N ILE A 146 -23.15 -24.52 -0.91
CA ILE A 146 -23.38 -24.70 -2.35
C ILE A 146 -22.11 -24.52 -3.19
N LEU A 147 -21.09 -23.87 -2.62
CA LEU A 147 -19.80 -23.69 -3.27
C LEU A 147 -19.00 -24.99 -3.12
N ALA A 148 -18.71 -25.64 -4.24
CA ALA A 148 -17.93 -26.87 -4.26
C ALA A 148 -16.41 -26.63 -4.10
N GLU A 149 -15.95 -25.43 -4.50
CA GLU A 149 -14.53 -25.08 -4.56
C GLU A 149 -14.19 -23.97 -3.58
N PRO A 150 -12.97 -23.97 -3.00
CA PRO A 150 -12.46 -22.85 -2.26
C PRO A 150 -12.50 -21.54 -3.06
N VAL A 151 -12.96 -20.48 -2.41
CA VAL A 151 -12.99 -19.11 -2.92
C VAL A 151 -11.80 -18.32 -2.39
N ASP A 152 -11.12 -17.61 -3.29
CA ASP A 152 -10.10 -16.62 -2.93
C ASP A 152 -10.73 -15.34 -2.39
N VAL A 153 -10.19 -14.85 -1.30
CA VAL A 153 -10.56 -13.58 -0.67
C VAL A 153 -9.31 -12.71 -0.51
N ILE A 154 -9.48 -11.40 -0.42
CA ILE A 154 -8.33 -10.48 -0.31
C ILE A 154 -8.28 -9.90 1.10
N SER A 155 -7.21 -10.18 1.82
CA SER A 155 -6.97 -9.67 3.17
C SER A 155 -6.08 -8.42 3.11
N LEU A 156 -6.55 -7.31 3.68
CA LEU A 156 -5.76 -6.12 3.98
C LEU A 156 -5.09 -6.29 5.33
N ILE A 157 -3.78 -6.20 5.37
CA ILE A 157 -2.98 -6.37 6.59
C ILE A 157 -2.16 -5.10 6.84
N ASP A 158 -2.11 -4.64 8.09
CA ASP A 158 -1.18 -3.60 8.54
C ASP A 158 0.07 -4.27 9.12
N ARG A 159 1.22 -4.10 8.45
CA ARG A 159 2.51 -4.65 8.90
C ARG A 159 3.12 -3.87 10.06
N SER A 160 2.67 -2.65 10.30
CA SER A 160 3.14 -1.82 11.40
C SER A 160 2.52 -2.25 12.74
N ASP A 161 1.32 -2.85 12.70
CA ASP A 161 0.64 -3.30 13.91
C ASP A 161 1.08 -4.70 14.32
N LYS A 162 2.03 -4.74 15.25
CA LYS A 162 2.63 -5.95 15.81
C LYS A 162 2.17 -6.23 17.23
N SER A 163 1.09 -5.57 17.65
CA SER A 163 0.55 -5.73 19.00
C SER A 163 -0.36 -6.97 19.08
N PHE A 164 -0.40 -7.60 20.26
CA PHE A 164 -1.32 -8.70 20.50
C PHE A 164 -2.66 -8.14 20.95
N ASP A 165 -3.71 -8.45 20.18
CA ASP A 165 -5.11 -8.15 20.51
C ASP A 165 -5.94 -9.44 20.51
N GLU A 166 -6.63 -9.70 21.61
CA GLU A 166 -7.56 -10.84 21.69
C GLU A 166 -8.71 -10.67 20.69
N ARG A 167 -9.16 -11.77 20.08
CA ARG A 167 -10.27 -11.79 19.11
C ARG A 167 -10.02 -10.94 17.85
N LYS A 168 -8.75 -10.65 17.53
CA LYS A 168 -8.32 -10.08 16.25
C LYS A 168 -7.52 -11.12 15.47
N PHE A 169 -7.63 -11.07 14.15
CA PHE A 169 -6.79 -11.89 13.28
C PHE A 169 -5.41 -11.24 13.17
N LEU A 170 -4.39 -12.01 13.57
CA LEU A 170 -3.00 -11.62 13.58
C LEU A 170 -2.26 -12.42 12.51
N VAL A 171 -1.25 -11.79 11.91
CA VAL A 171 -0.29 -12.47 11.06
C VAL A 171 0.94 -12.77 11.90
N THR A 172 1.30 -14.04 11.98
CA THR A 172 2.39 -14.53 12.83
C THR A 172 3.42 -15.28 12.01
N SER A 173 4.63 -15.36 12.51
CA SER A 173 5.74 -16.10 11.92
C SER A 173 6.58 -16.72 13.03
N THR A 174 7.18 -17.89 12.79
CA THR A 174 8.09 -18.56 13.73
C THR A 174 9.57 -18.27 13.43
N GLY A 175 9.86 -17.44 12.44
CA GLY A 175 11.22 -17.04 12.06
C GLY A 175 11.29 -16.33 10.71
N PRO A 176 12.42 -15.70 10.38
CA PRO A 176 12.56 -14.82 9.20
C PRO A 176 12.37 -15.54 7.85
N ASP A 177 12.62 -16.85 7.80
CA ASP A 177 12.45 -17.68 6.60
C ASP A 177 11.22 -18.59 6.68
N SER A 178 10.34 -18.40 7.66
CA SER A 178 9.13 -19.20 7.83
C SER A 178 8.02 -18.75 6.88
N GLU A 179 7.05 -19.63 6.66
CA GLU A 179 5.74 -19.22 6.19
C GLU A 179 5.03 -18.38 7.26
N ILE A 180 4.21 -17.42 6.82
CA ILE A 180 3.32 -16.71 7.72
C ILE A 180 2.12 -17.59 8.08
N SER A 181 1.50 -17.33 9.22
CA SER A 181 0.24 -17.93 9.66
C SER A 181 -0.75 -16.85 10.01
N ILE A 182 -1.99 -16.98 9.54
CA ILE A 182 -3.07 -16.02 9.82
C ILE A 182 -4.08 -16.69 10.75
N GLY A 183 -4.30 -16.10 11.93
CA GLY A 183 -5.22 -16.66 12.91
C GLY A 183 -5.60 -15.70 14.02
N ALA A 184 -6.68 -16.00 14.71
CA ALA A 184 -7.10 -15.30 15.92
C ALA A 184 -6.84 -16.18 17.15
N TYR A 185 -6.37 -15.56 18.23
CA TYR A 185 -6.00 -16.26 19.46
C TYR A 185 -6.77 -15.70 20.65
N THR A 186 -7.20 -16.59 21.55
CA THR A 186 -7.92 -16.19 22.77
C THR A 186 -6.97 -15.52 23.75
N SER A 187 -5.74 -16.00 23.83
CA SER A 187 -4.68 -15.45 24.66
C SER A 187 -3.33 -15.56 23.95
N LYS A 188 -2.35 -14.75 24.38
CA LYS A 188 -0.99 -14.79 23.82
C LYS A 188 -0.32 -16.17 23.98
N LYS A 189 -0.75 -16.98 24.95
CA LYS A 189 -0.23 -18.33 25.17
C LYS A 189 -0.73 -19.35 24.15
N ASP A 190 -1.81 -19.04 23.45
CA ASP A 190 -2.37 -19.91 22.42
C ASP A 190 -1.66 -19.71 21.06
N MET A 191 -0.81 -18.68 20.95
CA MET A 191 0.06 -18.50 19.81
C MET A 191 1.15 -19.59 19.78
N PRO A 192 1.56 -20.06 18.60
CA PRO A 192 2.66 -21.01 18.48
C PRO A 192 3.92 -20.54 19.22
N GLU A 193 4.62 -21.46 19.88
CA GLU A 193 5.82 -21.11 20.64
C GLU A 193 6.89 -20.51 19.71
N GLY A 194 7.52 -19.42 20.16
CA GLY A 194 8.50 -18.68 19.38
C GLY A 194 7.92 -17.84 18.23
N SER A 195 6.59 -17.74 18.12
CA SER A 195 5.99 -16.88 17.10
C SER A 195 6.06 -15.39 17.45
N GLU A 196 6.28 -14.59 16.42
CA GLU A 196 6.22 -13.14 16.45
C GLU A 196 5.05 -12.64 15.60
N ILE A 197 4.45 -11.52 16.01
CA ILE A 197 3.39 -10.86 15.23
C ILE A 197 4.09 -9.97 14.20
N VAL A 198 3.81 -10.22 12.93
CA VAL A 198 4.38 -9.47 11.80
C VAL A 198 3.39 -8.49 11.18
N GLY A 199 2.10 -8.59 11.54
CA GLY A 199 1.06 -7.64 11.19
C GLY A 199 -0.33 -8.02 11.73
N ARG A 200 -1.33 -7.18 11.48
CA ARG A 200 -2.73 -7.43 11.86
C ARG A 200 -3.65 -7.34 10.64
N VAL A 201 -4.60 -8.27 10.53
CA VAL A 201 -5.65 -8.20 9.50
C VAL A 201 -6.62 -7.07 9.84
N ILE A 202 -6.76 -6.12 8.93
CA ILE A 202 -7.63 -4.96 9.05
C ILE A 202 -9.01 -5.23 8.46
N MET A 203 -9.05 -5.85 7.28
CA MET A 203 -10.27 -6.13 6.54
C MET A 203 -10.06 -7.30 5.59
N VAL A 204 -11.14 -8.03 5.27
CA VAL A 204 -11.15 -9.03 4.21
C VAL A 204 -12.26 -8.68 3.20
N GLN A 205 -11.91 -8.64 1.92
CA GLN A 205 -12.85 -8.47 0.81
C GLN A 205 -13.15 -9.83 0.19
N ILE A 206 -14.45 -10.13 0.09
CA ILE A 206 -14.96 -11.35 -0.55
C ILE A 206 -15.47 -10.95 -1.94
N PRO A 207 -15.10 -11.68 -3.01
CA PRO A 207 -15.63 -11.40 -4.33
C PRO A 207 -17.15 -11.61 -4.37
N TRP A 208 -17.84 -10.94 -5.28
CA TRP A 208 -19.24 -11.24 -5.50
C TRP A 208 -19.39 -12.66 -6.06
N LEU A 209 -20.19 -13.49 -5.37
CA LEU A 209 -20.54 -14.83 -5.83
C LEU A 209 -22.02 -14.87 -6.20
N PRO A 210 -22.43 -15.59 -7.26
CA PRO A 210 -23.84 -15.71 -7.63
C PRO A 210 -24.73 -16.26 -6.51
N CYS A 211 -24.21 -17.13 -5.64
CA CYS A 211 -24.94 -17.63 -4.48
C CYS A 211 -25.13 -16.59 -3.36
N MET A 212 -24.38 -15.48 -3.40
CA MET A 212 -24.50 -14.34 -2.47
C MET A 212 -25.45 -13.26 -2.99
N GLN A 213 -26.25 -13.56 -4.03
CA GLN A 213 -27.27 -12.62 -4.51
C GLN A 213 -28.07 -12.07 -3.32
N LYS A 214 -28.13 -10.73 -3.23
CA LYS A 214 -29.13 -10.06 -2.40
C LYS A 214 -30.47 -10.66 -2.80
N LYS A 215 -31.18 -11.27 -1.86
CA LYS A 215 -32.61 -11.52 -2.04
C LYS A 215 -33.23 -10.16 -2.39
N LYS A 216 -33.71 -10.01 -3.63
CA LYS A 216 -34.52 -8.86 -4.09
C LYS A 216 -35.67 -8.66 -3.08
N SER A 217 -36.11 -7.44 -2.81
CA SER A 217 -36.54 -6.47 -3.81
C SER A 217 -35.71 -5.18 -3.83
N GLY A 218 -35.45 -4.71 -5.06
CA GLY A 218 -34.87 -3.40 -5.33
C GLY A 218 -35.91 -2.38 -5.80
N PHE A 219 -37.21 -2.69 -5.67
CA PHE A 219 -38.33 -1.81 -5.99
C PHE A 219 -39.49 -2.10 -5.03
N MET A 220 -40.00 -1.08 -4.33
CA MET A 220 -41.10 -1.19 -3.34
C MET A 220 -42.50 -1.45 -3.96
N GLU A 221 -42.59 -1.56 -5.29
CA GLU A 221 -43.87 -1.68 -6.02
C GLU A 221 -44.15 -3.09 -6.55
N ASP A 222 -43.16 -3.99 -6.55
CA ASP A 222 -43.32 -5.38 -7.02
C ASP A 222 -43.63 -6.38 -5.88
N ASP A 223 -43.69 -5.94 -4.62
CA ASP A 223 -43.89 -6.81 -3.44
C ASP A 223 -45.37 -7.08 -3.10
N ALA A 224 -46.32 -6.76 -3.99
CA ALA A 224 -47.76 -6.92 -3.74
C ALA A 224 -48.33 -8.31 -4.08
N LEU A 225 -47.52 -9.24 -4.60
CA LEU A 225 -47.97 -10.58 -4.96
C LEU A 225 -46.86 -11.58 -4.67
N TYR A 226 -46.67 -11.97 -3.40
CA TYR A 226 -46.34 -13.34 -2.92
C TYR A 226 -46.10 -13.33 -1.41
#